data_AF-A0A8T4ZSC2-F1
#
_entry.id   AF-A0A8T4ZSC2-F1
#
_cell.length_a   1.000
_cell.length_b   1.000
_cell.length_c   1.000
_cell.angle_alpha   90.00
_cell.angle_beta   90.00
_cell.angle_gamma   90.00
#
_symmetry.space_group_name_H-M   'P 1'
#
loop_
_entity.id
_entity.type
_entity.pdbx_description
1 polymer ?
#
loop_
_entity_poly.entity_id
_entity_poly.type
_entity_poly.pdbx_seq_one_letter_code
_entity_poly.pdbx_strand_id
1 'polypeptide(L)'
;MSIEKLKIESQQELAEMIAKETEQIEKNLTVICNNVPINDRTKIDVLCHDDNGQLVVLQINVNEDDTMLIQGIQSMDYADKFKSFLKATYNKHKIDDKEKPRLILIAPSFSEAMRHAVESMKGMRIDLYEWEYLKLGDHKGLRLQPIFTWNPPEKSYEPKEAKAPEKRSEKTSKKKEQAPPPENKEEPTPPLETEPPQEPTPEFLQPEPEEPKLEEPFKQEPKENQKRKIKLF
;
A
#
# COMPACT_ATOMS: atom_id res chain seq x y z
N MET A 1 0.65 30.32 -30.02
CA MET A 1 1.53 29.46 -29.22
C MET A 1 1.05 28.03 -29.42
N SER A 2 1.91 27.16 -29.94
CA SER A 2 1.54 25.77 -30.22
C SER A 2 1.86 24.90 -29.00
N ILE A 3 0.93 24.02 -28.61
CA ILE A 3 1.14 23.02 -27.58
C ILE A 3 1.47 21.70 -28.30
N GLU A 4 2.62 21.12 -28.00
CA GLU A 4 3.04 19.83 -28.54
C GLU A 4 2.96 18.76 -27.44
N LYS A 5 2.34 17.61 -27.73
CA LYS A 5 2.39 16.44 -26.83
C LYS A 5 3.70 15.68 -27.08
N LEU A 6 4.44 15.45 -26.02
CA LEU A 6 5.67 14.66 -26.02
C LEU A 6 5.37 13.24 -25.59
N LYS A 7 6.06 12.28 -26.21
CA LYS A 7 5.96 10.87 -25.85
C LYS A 7 7.02 10.53 -24.80
N ILE A 8 6.63 9.80 -23.77
CA ILE A 8 7.53 9.17 -22.81
C ILE A 8 7.41 7.66 -22.99
N GLU A 9 8.53 6.98 -23.20
CA GLU A 9 8.56 5.52 -23.43
C GLU A 9 9.01 4.75 -22.19
N SER A 10 9.71 5.41 -21.26
CA SER A 10 10.19 4.80 -20.03
C SER A 10 9.23 5.06 -18.88
N GLN A 11 8.64 4.00 -18.34
CA GLN A 11 7.83 4.07 -17.12
C GLN A 11 8.64 4.56 -15.92
N GLN A 12 9.93 4.20 -15.85
CA GLN A 12 10.81 4.68 -14.77
C GLN A 12 11.04 6.19 -14.86
N GLU A 13 11.27 6.72 -16.06
CA GLU A 13 11.44 8.15 -16.29
C GLU A 13 10.16 8.91 -15.89
N LEU A 14 9.00 8.39 -16.28
CA LEU A 14 7.70 8.96 -15.90
C LEU A 14 7.49 8.94 -14.38
N ALA A 15 7.81 7.83 -13.72
CA ALA A 15 7.72 7.72 -12.27
C ALA A 15 8.63 8.72 -11.54
N GLU A 16 9.85 8.93 -12.03
CA GLU A 16 10.78 9.92 -11.48
C GLU A 16 10.30 11.37 -11.69
N MET A 17 9.64 11.67 -12.81
CA MET A 17 9.02 12.99 -13.03
C MET A 17 7.83 13.21 -12.10
N ILE A 18 6.94 12.21 -11.98
CA ILE A 18 5.79 12.27 -11.07
C ILE A 18 6.24 12.41 -9.62
N ALA A 19 7.28 11.66 -9.20
CA ALA A 19 7.82 11.73 -7.85
C ALA A 19 8.42 13.10 -7.49
N LYS A 20 8.83 13.91 -8.47
CA LYS A 20 9.31 15.28 -8.26
C LYS A 20 8.18 16.30 -8.17
N GLU A 21 7.02 15.97 -8.74
CA GLU A 21 5.88 16.86 -8.89
C GLU A 21 4.63 16.29 -8.19
N THR A 22 4.81 15.58 -7.07
CA THR A 22 3.70 14.94 -6.32
C THR A 22 2.66 15.94 -5.84
N GLU A 23 3.04 17.21 -5.63
CA GLU A 23 2.15 18.30 -5.29
C GLU A 23 1.05 18.55 -6.33
N GLN A 24 1.25 18.15 -7.59
CA GLN A 24 0.23 18.23 -8.63
C GLN A 24 -0.89 17.19 -8.44
N ILE A 25 -0.61 16.08 -7.76
CA ILE A 25 -1.59 15.04 -7.46
C ILE A 25 -2.34 15.42 -6.19
N GLU A 26 -1.60 15.59 -5.10
CA GLU A 26 -2.17 15.92 -3.80
C GLU A 26 -1.20 16.74 -2.97
N LYS A 27 -1.74 17.71 -2.22
CA LYS A 27 -0.96 18.50 -1.28
C LYS A 27 -0.41 17.60 -0.17
N ASN A 28 0.83 17.84 0.23
CA ASN A 28 1.51 17.15 1.34
C ASN A 28 1.80 15.66 1.09
N LEU A 29 1.79 15.20 -0.17
CA LEU A 29 2.18 13.84 -0.52
C LEU A 29 3.71 13.70 -0.50
N THR A 30 4.24 12.91 0.43
CA THR A 30 5.68 12.73 0.63
C THR A 30 6.13 11.36 0.15
N VAL A 31 7.12 11.33 -0.75
CA VAL A 31 7.71 10.09 -1.29
C VAL A 31 8.56 9.39 -0.23
N ILE A 32 8.36 8.08 -0.08
CA ILE A 32 9.14 7.19 0.80
C ILE A 32 10.20 6.46 -0.01
N CYS A 33 9.79 5.76 -1.06
CA CYS A 33 10.67 4.98 -1.93
C CYS A 33 10.04 4.72 -3.29
N ASN A 34 10.87 4.39 -4.28
CA ASN A 34 10.46 4.15 -5.66
C ASN A 34 10.92 2.77 -6.12
N ASN A 35 10.20 2.20 -7.09
CA ASN A 35 10.57 0.98 -7.81
C ASN A 35 10.83 -0.23 -6.89
N VAL A 36 9.91 -0.48 -5.96
CA VAL A 36 10.02 -1.61 -5.00
C VAL A 36 9.47 -2.89 -5.65
N PRO A 37 10.29 -3.92 -5.89
CA PRO A 37 9.80 -5.17 -6.46
C PRO A 37 8.94 -5.93 -5.45
N ILE A 38 7.78 -6.42 -5.88
CA ILE A 38 6.89 -7.27 -5.07
C ILE A 38 7.00 -8.72 -5.53
N ASN A 39 6.95 -8.93 -6.85
CA ASN A 39 7.10 -10.22 -7.50
C ASN A 39 7.66 -10.02 -8.92
N ASP A 40 7.87 -11.11 -9.66
CA ASP A 40 8.46 -11.07 -11.01
C ASP A 40 7.67 -10.22 -12.03
N ARG A 41 6.41 -9.89 -11.73
CA ARG A 41 5.50 -9.17 -12.63
C ARG A 41 5.05 -7.81 -12.10
N THR A 42 5.29 -7.51 -10.82
CA THR A 42 4.68 -6.38 -10.13
C THR A 42 5.69 -5.69 -9.23
N LYS A 43 5.65 -4.37 -9.28
CA LYS A 43 6.45 -3.48 -8.46
C LYS A 43 5.61 -2.28 -8.05
N ILE A 44 5.96 -1.69 -6.91
CA ILE A 44 5.46 -0.38 -6.52
C ILE A 44 6.28 0.66 -7.28
N ASP A 45 5.65 1.45 -8.14
CA ASP A 45 6.36 2.49 -8.89
C ASP A 45 6.83 3.60 -7.95
N VAL A 46 5.89 4.16 -7.15
CA VAL A 46 6.19 5.16 -6.13
C VAL A 46 5.34 4.87 -4.90
N LEU A 47 5.99 4.76 -3.73
CA LEU A 47 5.33 4.67 -2.43
C LEU A 47 5.44 6.02 -1.72
N CYS A 48 4.29 6.56 -1.33
CA CYS A 48 4.19 7.82 -0.60
C CYS A 48 3.44 7.66 0.72
N HIS A 49 3.42 8.70 1.53
CA HIS A 49 2.41 8.91 2.57
C HIS A 49 1.78 10.29 2.43
N ASP A 50 0.52 10.41 2.85
CA ASP A 50 -0.16 11.70 2.97
C ASP A 50 0.17 12.40 4.31
N ASP A 51 -0.47 13.54 4.56
CA ASP A 51 -0.27 14.31 5.80
C ASP A 51 -0.79 13.58 7.05
N ASN A 52 -1.76 12.67 6.92
CA ASN A 52 -2.23 11.85 8.04
C ASN A 52 -1.30 10.65 8.29
N GLY A 53 -0.41 10.38 7.35
CA GLY A 53 0.49 9.25 7.35
C GLY A 53 -0.09 7.97 6.77
N GLN A 54 -1.25 8.07 6.11
CA GLN A 54 -1.79 6.97 5.34
C GLN A 54 -0.88 6.71 4.14
N LEU A 55 -0.51 5.44 3.92
CA LEU A 55 0.29 5.04 2.77
C LEU A 55 -0.50 5.24 1.47
N VAL A 56 0.19 5.73 0.45
CA VAL A 56 -0.36 5.98 -0.88
C VAL A 56 0.54 5.30 -1.90
N VAL A 57 -0.02 4.34 -2.62
CA VAL A 57 0.66 3.60 -3.68
C VAL A 57 0.33 4.28 -5.00
N LEU A 58 1.34 4.71 -5.75
CA LEU A 58 1.18 5.20 -7.11
C LEU A 58 1.59 4.08 -8.06
N GLN A 59 0.69 3.72 -8.97
CA GLN A 59 0.93 2.78 -10.07
C GLN A 59 0.84 3.55 -11.39
N ILE A 60 1.90 3.48 -12.20
CA ILE A 60 2.14 4.42 -13.29
C ILE A 60 2.38 3.65 -14.59
N ASN A 61 1.62 3.97 -15.64
CA ASN A 61 1.78 3.36 -16.95
C ASN A 61 2.00 4.41 -18.06
N VAL A 62 2.84 4.06 -19.04
CA VAL A 62 3.10 4.91 -20.22
C VAL A 62 2.06 4.74 -21.34
N ASN A 63 1.27 3.67 -21.28
CA ASN A 63 0.20 3.35 -22.23
C ASN A 63 -1.06 2.99 -21.44
N GLU A 64 -2.21 3.00 -22.11
CA GLU A 64 -3.44 2.40 -21.58
C GLU A 64 -3.24 0.88 -21.44
N ASP A 65 -3.39 0.37 -20.21
CA ASP A 65 -3.26 -1.05 -19.90
C ASP A 65 -4.07 -1.42 -18.66
N ASP A 66 -5.10 -2.24 -18.87
CA ASP A 66 -6.04 -2.65 -17.83
C ASP A 66 -5.42 -3.52 -16.73
N THR A 67 -4.26 -4.14 -17.00
CA THR A 67 -3.58 -4.98 -16.02
C THR A 67 -3.02 -4.17 -14.85
N MET A 68 -2.84 -2.85 -15.03
CA MET A 68 -2.33 -1.96 -13.97
C MET A 68 -3.25 -1.92 -12.75
N LEU A 69 -4.55 -2.15 -12.92
CA LEU A 69 -5.49 -2.18 -11.80
C LEU A 69 -5.18 -3.37 -10.89
N ILE A 70 -4.98 -4.55 -11.46
CA ILE A 70 -4.66 -5.77 -10.69
C ILE A 70 -3.27 -5.61 -10.03
N GLN A 71 -2.29 -5.10 -10.78
CA GLN A 71 -0.95 -4.82 -10.25
C GLN A 71 -1.00 -3.80 -9.11
N GLY A 72 -1.75 -2.71 -9.25
CA GLY A 72 -1.94 -1.70 -8.22
C GLY A 72 -2.61 -2.24 -6.97
N ILE A 73 -3.60 -3.14 -7.11
CA ILE A 73 -4.23 -3.82 -5.97
C ILE A 73 -3.22 -4.72 -5.24
N GLN A 74 -2.39 -5.46 -5.97
CA GLN A 74 -1.32 -6.26 -5.37
C GLN A 74 -0.29 -5.39 -4.64
N SER A 75 0.06 -4.24 -5.22
CA SER A 75 0.94 -3.26 -4.60
C SER A 75 0.36 -2.67 -3.31
N MET A 76 -0.94 -2.37 -3.31
CA MET A 76 -1.65 -1.87 -2.14
C MET A 76 -1.75 -2.93 -1.03
N ASP A 77 -2.02 -4.19 -1.37
CA ASP A 77 -2.06 -5.32 -0.42
C ASP A 77 -0.67 -5.60 0.18
N TYR A 78 0.39 -5.52 -0.63
CA TYR A 78 1.77 -5.61 -0.13
C TYR A 78 2.08 -4.48 0.86
N ALA A 79 1.77 -3.23 0.51
CA ALA A 79 1.97 -2.09 1.40
C ALA A 79 1.21 -2.25 2.73
N ASP A 80 -0.01 -2.81 2.71
CA ASP A 80 -0.81 -3.03 3.92
C ASP A 80 -0.22 -4.13 4.81
N LYS A 81 0.28 -5.22 4.21
CA LYS A 81 0.93 -6.33 4.94
C LYS A 81 2.23 -5.90 5.61
N PHE A 82 3.00 -5.03 4.95
CA PHE A 82 4.33 -4.63 5.42
C PHE A 82 4.37 -3.25 6.10
N LYS A 83 3.23 -2.58 6.32
CA LYS A 83 3.19 -1.22 6.91
C LYS A 83 3.91 -1.08 8.25
N SER A 84 3.81 -2.04 9.15
CA SER A 84 4.54 -1.99 10.44
C SER A 84 6.05 -2.07 10.23
N PHE A 85 6.50 -2.87 9.26
CA PHE A 85 7.89 -2.95 8.88
C PHE A 85 8.36 -1.65 8.19
N LEU A 86 7.57 -1.13 7.23
CA LEU A 86 7.83 0.14 6.55
C LEU A 86 7.98 1.28 7.56
N LYS A 87 7.11 1.36 8.57
CA LYS A 87 7.19 2.34 9.66
C LYS A 87 8.48 2.21 10.47
N ALA A 88 8.95 0.99 10.74
CA ALA A 88 10.21 0.75 11.44
C ALA A 88 11.44 1.11 10.58
N THR A 89 11.42 0.75 9.30
CA THR A 89 12.52 1.03 8.36
C THR A 89 12.61 2.52 8.02
N TYR A 90 11.48 3.17 7.81
CA TYR A 90 11.36 4.56 7.38
C TYR A 90 10.89 5.45 8.54
N ASN A 91 11.58 5.39 9.67
CA ASN A 91 11.22 6.11 10.90
C ASN A 91 11.19 7.66 10.78
N LYS A 92 11.78 8.21 9.73
CA LYS A 92 11.73 9.65 9.40
C LYS A 92 10.42 10.06 8.74
N HIS A 93 9.67 9.10 8.19
CA HIS A 93 8.40 9.32 7.53
C HIS A 93 7.24 9.13 8.51
N LYS A 94 6.18 9.89 8.31
CA LYS A 94 4.97 9.80 9.14
C LYS A 94 4.12 8.66 8.59
N ILE A 95 4.43 7.41 8.96
CA ILE A 95 3.64 6.25 8.51
C ILE A 95 2.68 5.82 9.63
N ASP A 96 1.38 5.82 9.34
CA ASP A 96 0.35 5.23 10.19
C ASP A 96 0.06 3.79 9.75
N ASP A 97 0.29 2.85 10.66
CA ASP A 97 0.07 1.43 10.48
C ASP A 97 -1.37 0.99 10.76
N LYS A 98 -2.23 1.89 11.26
CA LYS A 98 -3.66 1.63 11.50
C LYS A 98 -4.50 1.93 10.28
N GLU A 99 -4.09 2.91 9.50
CA GLU A 99 -4.75 3.29 8.27
C GLU A 99 -4.51 2.26 7.17
N LYS A 100 -5.51 2.08 6.29
CA LYS A 100 -5.36 1.25 5.10
C LYS A 100 -4.69 2.06 4.00
N PRO A 101 -3.71 1.50 3.26
CA PRO A 101 -3.17 2.17 2.10
C PRO A 101 -4.25 2.46 1.06
N ARG A 102 -4.03 3.52 0.28
CA ARG A 102 -4.84 3.85 -0.90
C ARG A 102 -4.00 3.78 -2.17
N LEU A 103 -4.69 3.71 -3.30
CA LEU A 103 -4.10 3.51 -4.62
C LEU A 103 -4.40 4.70 -5.52
N ILE A 104 -3.39 5.19 -6.23
CA ILE A 104 -3.51 6.19 -7.29
C ILE A 104 -2.97 5.55 -8.57
N LEU A 105 -3.84 5.38 -9.56
CA LEU A 105 -3.49 4.90 -10.89
C LEU A 105 -3.24 6.10 -11.80
N ILE A 106 -2.11 6.10 -12.50
CA ILE A 106 -1.69 7.18 -13.40
C ILE A 106 -1.37 6.61 -14.78
N ALA A 107 -2.13 6.99 -15.81
CA ALA A 107 -2.00 6.48 -17.17
C ALA A 107 -2.27 7.60 -18.20
N PRO A 108 -1.90 7.48 -19.48
CA PRO A 108 -2.27 8.50 -20.47
C PRO A 108 -3.79 8.50 -20.76
N SER A 109 -4.43 7.35 -20.60
CA SER A 109 -5.87 7.15 -20.71
C SER A 109 -6.27 5.86 -19.98
N PHE A 110 -7.56 5.74 -19.69
CA PHE A 110 -8.16 4.54 -19.08
C PHE A 110 -9.33 4.06 -19.91
N SER A 111 -9.43 2.74 -20.08
CA SER A 111 -10.57 2.10 -20.71
C SER A 111 -11.86 2.34 -19.91
N GLU A 112 -13.00 2.34 -20.60
CA GLU A 112 -14.32 2.44 -19.95
C GLU A 112 -14.54 1.27 -18.96
N ALA A 113 -14.03 0.08 -19.30
CA ALA A 113 -14.11 -1.09 -18.44
C ALA A 113 -13.37 -0.86 -17.10
N MET A 114 -12.16 -0.27 -17.15
CA MET A 114 -11.43 0.08 -15.93
C MET A 114 -12.16 1.14 -15.11
N ARG A 115 -12.65 2.21 -15.75
CA ARG A 115 -13.38 3.29 -15.05
C ARG A 115 -14.57 2.74 -14.29
N HIS A 116 -15.39 1.92 -14.95
CA HIS A 116 -16.55 1.28 -14.32
C HIS A 116 -16.15 0.28 -13.23
N ALA A 117 -15.06 -0.47 -13.41
CA ALA A 117 -14.57 -1.38 -12.39
C ALA A 117 -14.18 -0.62 -11.13
N VAL A 118 -13.40 0.46 -11.25
CA VAL A 118 -12.97 1.30 -10.13
C VAL A 118 -14.15 1.96 -9.43
N GLU A 119 -15.10 2.51 -10.18
CA GLU A 119 -16.33 3.09 -9.62
C GLU A 119 -17.17 2.07 -8.84
N SER A 120 -17.18 0.81 -9.29
CA SER A 120 -17.92 -0.29 -8.65
C SER A 120 -17.23 -0.88 -7.43
N MET A 121 -15.93 -0.65 -7.24
CA MET A 121 -15.13 -1.20 -6.14
C MET A 121 -15.41 -0.47 -4.82
N LYS A 122 -16.45 -0.92 -4.11
CA LYS A 122 -16.76 -0.40 -2.77
C LYS A 122 -15.73 -0.86 -1.74
N GLY A 123 -15.25 0.09 -0.93
CA GLY A 123 -14.37 -0.18 0.21
C GLY A 123 -12.86 -0.11 -0.09
N MET A 124 -12.49 0.17 -1.35
CA MET A 124 -11.11 0.46 -1.75
C MET A 124 -11.02 1.94 -2.14
N ARG A 125 -9.94 2.61 -1.74
CA ARG A 125 -9.67 3.99 -2.12
C ARG A 125 -8.75 3.97 -3.34
N ILE A 126 -9.34 4.14 -4.51
CA ILE A 126 -8.64 4.12 -5.80
C ILE A 126 -8.95 5.41 -6.53
N ASP A 127 -7.91 6.19 -6.83
CA ASP A 127 -8.01 7.41 -7.63
C ASP A 127 -7.40 7.18 -9.02
N LEU A 128 -7.97 7.81 -10.04
CA LEU A 128 -7.52 7.74 -11.43
C LEU A 128 -7.04 9.11 -11.89
N TYR A 129 -5.82 9.17 -12.41
CA TYR A 129 -5.23 10.37 -12.99
C TYR A 129 -4.74 10.11 -14.41
N GLU A 130 -5.09 11.03 -15.31
CA GLU A 130 -4.53 11.06 -16.66
C GLU A 130 -3.28 11.94 -16.69
N TRP A 131 -2.23 11.48 -17.39
CA TRP A 131 -1.02 12.27 -17.58
C TRP A 131 -0.81 12.69 -19.03
N GLU A 132 -0.34 13.92 -19.23
CA GLU A 132 0.10 14.42 -20.53
C GLU A 132 1.45 15.14 -20.36
N TYR A 133 2.45 14.79 -21.16
CA TYR A 133 3.70 15.54 -21.20
C TYR A 133 3.64 16.57 -22.32
N LEU A 134 3.66 17.85 -21.97
CA LEU A 134 3.39 18.94 -22.89
C LEU A 134 4.63 19.82 -23.07
N LYS A 135 4.83 20.33 -24.28
CA LYS A 135 5.81 21.36 -24.60
C LYS A 135 5.09 22.62 -25.07
N LEU A 136 5.38 23.74 -24.41
CA LEU A 136 4.88 25.07 -24.73
C LEU A 136 6.07 26.01 -24.93
N GLY A 137 6.43 26.27 -26.19
CA GLY A 137 7.66 26.98 -26.52
C GLY A 137 8.89 26.19 -26.06
N ASP A 138 9.70 26.79 -25.20
CA ASP A 138 10.90 26.16 -24.62
C ASP A 138 10.63 25.43 -23.30
N HIS A 139 9.41 25.54 -22.76
CA HIS A 139 9.04 24.89 -21.52
C HIS A 139 8.42 23.52 -21.78
N LYS A 140 8.80 22.54 -20.96
CA LYS A 140 8.16 21.23 -20.88
C LYS A 140 7.54 21.08 -19.51
N GLY A 141 6.40 20.42 -19.43
CA GLY A 141 5.72 20.17 -18.16
C GLY A 141 4.88 18.90 -18.20
N LEU A 142 4.83 18.21 -17.08
CA LEU A 142 3.88 17.12 -16.88
C LEU A 142 2.56 17.72 -16.37
N ARG A 143 1.47 17.38 -17.05
CA ARG A 143 0.12 17.69 -16.61
C ARG A 143 -0.50 16.41 -16.05
N LEU A 144 -1.00 16.49 -14.81
CA LEU A 144 -1.78 15.42 -14.19
C LEU A 144 -3.22 15.90 -14.01
N GLN A 145 -4.19 15.13 -14.48
CA GLN A 145 -5.61 15.46 -14.40
C GLN A 145 -6.38 14.35 -13.67
N PRO A 146 -7.10 14.67 -12.58
CA PRO A 146 -7.97 13.70 -11.94
C PRO A 146 -9.15 13.37 -12.85
N ILE A 147 -9.41 12.08 -13.00
CA ILE A 147 -10.54 11.53 -13.76
C ILE A 147 -11.60 10.98 -12.83
N PHE A 148 -11.14 10.28 -11.79
CA PHE A 148 -11.98 9.75 -10.73
C PHE A 148 -11.22 9.91 -9.43
N THR A 149 -11.85 10.49 -8.43
CA THR A 149 -11.32 10.56 -7.07
C THR A 149 -12.34 9.95 -6.15
N TRP A 150 -11.91 8.98 -5.34
CA TRP A 150 -12.79 8.37 -4.37
C TRP A 150 -13.19 9.42 -3.32
N ASN A 151 -14.47 9.78 -3.32
CA ASN A 151 -15.03 10.59 -2.24
C ASN A 151 -15.65 9.65 -1.20
N PRO A 152 -15.30 9.80 0.10
CA PRO A 152 -16.03 9.09 1.13
C PRO A 152 -17.50 9.49 1.03
N PRO A 153 -18.44 8.52 1.11
CA PRO A 153 -19.85 8.88 1.17
C PRO A 153 -20.05 9.81 2.37
N GLU A 154 -20.51 11.03 2.10
CA GLU A 154 -20.96 11.93 3.16
C GLU A 154 -21.96 11.13 4.00
N LYS A 155 -21.67 10.98 5.30
CA LYS A 155 -22.68 10.52 6.24
C LYS A 155 -23.79 11.57 6.17
N SER A 156 -24.86 11.28 5.45
CA SER A 156 -26.08 12.07 5.51
C SER A 156 -26.51 12.03 6.97
N TYR A 157 -26.24 13.11 7.70
CA TYR A 157 -26.84 13.32 8.99
C TYR A 157 -28.33 13.46 8.74
N GLU A 158 -29.07 12.36 8.87
CA GLU A 158 -30.50 12.46 9.10
C GLU A 158 -30.67 13.36 10.32
N PRO A 159 -31.36 14.51 10.19
CA PRO A 159 -31.64 15.36 11.33
C PRO A 159 -32.41 14.50 12.33
N LYS A 160 -31.82 14.24 13.50
CA LYS A 160 -32.57 13.68 14.63
C LYS A 160 -33.68 14.66 14.93
N GLU A 161 -34.92 14.33 14.54
CA GLU A 161 -36.10 15.03 14.99
C GLU A 161 -36.03 15.15 16.52
N ALA A 162 -35.90 16.39 16.98
CA ALA A 162 -35.90 16.72 18.38
C ALA A 162 -37.28 16.35 18.94
N LYS A 163 -37.39 15.21 19.63
CA LYS A 163 -38.54 14.93 20.48
C LYS A 163 -38.58 15.98 21.59
N ALA A 164 -39.60 16.83 21.52
CA ALA A 164 -39.93 17.84 22.51
C ALA A 164 -40.17 17.19 23.90
N PRO A 165 -39.92 17.92 25.00
CA PRO A 165 -40.00 17.37 26.35
C PRO A 165 -41.45 17.36 26.85
N GLU A 166 -42.05 16.18 27.01
CA GLU A 166 -43.30 16.04 27.77
C GLU A 166 -43.02 15.91 29.27
N LYS A 167 -43.39 17.02 29.94
CA LYS A 167 -43.79 17.22 31.33
C LYS A 167 -43.70 16.03 32.31
N ARG A 168 -42.80 16.25 33.26
CA ARG A 168 -42.78 15.81 34.66
C ARG A 168 -44.17 15.86 35.33
N SER A 169 -44.60 14.73 35.87
CA SER A 169 -45.51 14.65 37.02
C SER A 169 -44.84 13.85 38.15
N GLU A 170 -44.49 14.56 39.24
CA GLU A 170 -44.29 13.98 40.58
C GLU A 170 -45.64 13.43 41.08
N LYS A 171 -45.79 12.41 41.95
CA LYS A 171 -45.08 12.10 43.20
C LYS A 171 -45.66 10.77 43.77
N THR A 172 -44.86 10.05 44.58
CA THR A 172 -45.16 9.17 45.76
C THR A 172 -44.49 7.79 45.63
N SER A 173 -43.91 7.14 46.64
CA SER A 173 -43.37 7.47 47.97
C SER A 173 -42.61 6.21 48.44
N LYS A 174 -41.37 6.40 48.92
CA LYS A 174 -40.60 5.63 49.92
C LYS A 174 -40.75 4.09 49.99
N LYS A 175 -39.61 3.37 49.88
CA LYS A 175 -39.02 2.60 51.00
C LYS A 175 -37.52 2.29 50.78
N LYS A 176 -36.73 2.50 51.84
CA LYS A 176 -35.30 2.17 52.04
C LYS A 176 -35.11 0.66 52.27
N GLU A 177 -33.90 0.15 51.97
CA GLU A 177 -32.97 -0.62 52.83
C GLU A 177 -32.01 -1.44 51.93
N GLN A 178 -30.76 -0.99 51.74
CA GLN A 178 -29.54 -1.39 52.47
C GLN A 178 -29.09 -2.84 52.26
N ALA A 179 -27.92 -2.98 51.61
CA ALA A 179 -27.01 -4.13 51.72
C ALA A 179 -26.34 -4.14 53.12
N PRO A 180 -25.83 -5.28 53.61
CA PRO A 180 -24.43 -5.64 53.29
C PRO A 180 -24.11 -7.17 53.23
N PRO A 181 -22.96 -7.59 52.66
CA PRO A 181 -22.25 -8.85 52.98
C PRO A 181 -21.40 -8.63 54.27
N PRO A 182 -20.83 -9.62 55.03
CA PRO A 182 -20.00 -10.76 54.55
C PRO A 182 -20.01 -12.02 55.49
N GLU A 183 -19.24 -13.08 55.18
CA GLU A 183 -18.50 -13.85 56.21
C GLU A 183 -17.39 -14.72 55.61
N ASN A 184 -16.40 -15.04 56.44
CA ASN A 184 -14.97 -15.25 56.16
C ASN A 184 -14.49 -16.62 56.69
N LYS A 185 -13.22 -16.98 56.41
CA LYS A 185 -12.35 -18.06 56.98
C LYS A 185 -12.29 -19.37 56.18
N GLU A 186 -11.16 -20.05 55.98
CA GLU A 186 -9.84 -20.08 56.65
C GLU A 186 -8.82 -20.81 55.72
N GLU A 187 -7.51 -20.44 55.78
CA GLU A 187 -6.38 -21.22 55.23
C GLU A 187 -6.08 -22.46 56.10
N PRO A 188 -5.46 -23.53 55.56
CA PRO A 188 -4.03 -23.75 55.84
C PRO A 188 -3.20 -24.41 54.71
N THR A 189 -1.90 -24.09 54.63
CA THR A 189 -0.82 -24.80 53.87
C THR A 189 0.02 -25.70 54.81
N PRO A 190 0.99 -26.53 54.32
CA PRO A 190 1.02 -27.51 53.23
C PRO A 190 1.57 -28.90 53.74
N PRO A 191 1.83 -29.90 52.86
CA PRO A 191 3.23 -30.28 52.68
C PRO A 191 3.67 -30.75 51.26
N LEU A 192 4.95 -30.47 51.00
CA LEU A 192 5.98 -31.02 50.09
C LEU A 192 5.65 -31.82 48.80
N GLU A 193 6.37 -31.37 47.75
CA GLU A 193 7.07 -32.12 46.70
C GLU A 193 6.31 -33.12 45.82
N THR A 194 6.21 -32.77 44.53
CA THR A 194 6.69 -33.62 43.41
C THR A 194 6.71 -32.77 42.14
N GLU A 195 7.91 -32.60 41.56
CA GLU A 195 8.11 -31.99 40.25
C GLU A 195 7.43 -32.82 39.16
N PRO A 196 6.65 -32.21 38.23
CA PRO A 196 6.30 -32.87 36.98
C PRO A 196 7.43 -32.72 35.95
N PRO A 197 7.62 -33.71 35.06
CA PRO A 197 8.81 -33.83 34.21
C PRO A 197 8.94 -32.70 33.19
N GLN A 198 10.18 -32.28 32.93
CA GLN A 198 10.55 -31.48 31.76
C GLN A 198 10.13 -32.22 30.49
N GLU A 199 9.15 -31.68 29.76
CA GLU A 199 8.89 -32.07 28.38
C GLU A 199 10.00 -31.54 27.47
N PRO A 200 10.44 -32.32 26.47
CA PRO A 200 11.65 -32.02 25.71
C PRO A 200 11.48 -30.78 24.84
N THR A 201 12.49 -29.91 24.92
CA THR A 201 12.80 -28.88 23.93
C THR A 201 12.66 -29.45 22.51
N PRO A 202 12.01 -28.76 21.55
CA PRO A 202 12.08 -29.17 20.16
C PRO A 202 13.54 -29.09 19.71
N GLU A 203 14.10 -30.25 19.32
CA GLU A 203 15.36 -30.32 18.59
C GLU A 203 15.25 -29.40 17.38
N PHE A 204 16.05 -28.33 17.40
CA PHE A 204 16.43 -27.63 16.19
C PHE A 204 17.07 -28.67 15.27
N LEU A 205 16.36 -29.09 14.22
CA LEU A 205 16.96 -29.75 13.08
C LEU A 205 18.03 -28.80 12.54
N GLN A 206 19.29 -29.06 12.87
CA GLN A 206 20.41 -28.48 12.17
C GLN A 206 20.30 -28.95 10.72
N PRO A 207 20.32 -28.07 9.72
CA PRO A 207 20.54 -28.53 8.36
C PRO A 207 21.92 -29.22 8.30
N GLU A 208 21.95 -30.46 7.81
CA GLU A 208 23.20 -31.12 7.45
C GLU A 208 24.02 -30.17 6.55
N PRO A 209 25.35 -30.07 6.74
CA PRO A 209 26.18 -29.35 5.80
C PRO A 209 26.13 -30.09 4.46
N GLU A 210 25.53 -29.46 3.44
CA GLU A 210 25.64 -29.92 2.06
C GLU A 210 27.13 -30.01 1.69
N GLU A 211 27.57 -31.22 1.35
CA GLU A 211 28.88 -31.44 0.74
C GLU A 211 29.00 -30.59 -0.53
N PRO A 212 30.14 -29.90 -0.77
CA PRO A 212 30.33 -29.16 -2.00
C PRO A 212 30.36 -30.12 -3.18
N LYS A 213 29.33 -30.06 -4.03
CA LYS A 213 29.37 -30.65 -5.36
C LYS A 213 30.55 -30.06 -6.12
N LEU A 214 31.56 -30.89 -6.38
CA LEU A 214 32.62 -30.63 -7.34
C LEU A 214 31.97 -30.36 -8.71
N GLU A 215 31.97 -29.10 -9.14
CA GLU A 215 31.66 -28.72 -10.51
C GLU A 215 32.75 -29.30 -11.43
N GLU A 216 32.33 -30.10 -12.41
CA GLU A 216 33.19 -30.54 -13.51
C GLU A 216 33.67 -29.33 -14.32
N PRO A 217 34.94 -29.29 -14.77
CA PRO A 217 35.45 -28.15 -15.51
C PRO A 217 34.79 -28.05 -16.88
N PHE A 218 34.13 -26.90 -17.09
CA PHE A 218 33.57 -26.43 -18.35
C PHE A 218 34.61 -26.55 -19.49
N LYS A 219 34.39 -27.46 -20.43
CA LYS A 219 35.15 -27.52 -21.68
C LYS A 219 34.82 -26.27 -22.51
N GLN A 220 35.81 -25.41 -22.71
CA GLN A 220 35.73 -24.30 -23.65
C GLN A 220 35.78 -24.85 -25.08
N GLU A 221 34.69 -24.70 -25.83
CA GLU A 221 34.72 -24.85 -27.29
C GLU A 221 35.39 -23.60 -27.92
N PRO A 222 36.34 -23.77 -28.86
CA PRO A 222 37.00 -22.65 -29.49
C PRO A 222 36.07 -21.92 -30.46
N LYS A 223 36.01 -20.59 -30.31
CA LYS A 223 35.30 -19.67 -31.21
C LYS A 223 35.87 -19.75 -32.62
N GLU A 224 35.10 -20.29 -33.56
CA GLU A 224 35.42 -20.23 -34.98
C GLU A 224 35.07 -18.86 -35.57
N ASN A 225 36.01 -18.40 -36.39
CA ASN A 225 36.28 -17.03 -36.76
C ASN A 225 35.43 -16.62 -37.99
N GLN A 226 34.39 -15.80 -37.82
CA GLN A 226 33.62 -15.27 -38.96
C GLN A 226 34.41 -14.18 -39.70
N LYS A 227 35.18 -14.60 -40.71
CA LYS A 227 35.75 -13.70 -41.72
C LYS A 227 34.63 -13.07 -42.56
N ARG A 228 34.29 -11.80 -42.28
CA ARG A 228 33.55 -10.95 -43.22
C ARG A 228 34.50 -10.55 -44.35
N LYS A 229 34.30 -11.11 -45.55
CA LYS A 229 34.94 -10.64 -46.79
C LYS A 229 34.30 -9.30 -47.18
N ILE A 230 35.09 -8.24 -47.14
CA ILE A 230 34.84 -7.00 -47.85
C ILE A 230 35.04 -7.30 -49.35
N LYS A 231 34.01 -7.12 -50.17
CA LYS A 231 34.19 -7.03 -51.62
C LYS A 231 34.44 -5.56 -51.97
N LEU A 232 35.65 -5.28 -52.43
CA LEU A 232 35.96 -4.16 -53.30
C LEU A 232 35.73 -4.62 -54.74
N PHE A 233 35.35 -3.67 -55.61
CA PHE A 233 35.01 -3.76 -57.04
C PHE A 233 33.54 -4.07 -57.35
#